data_AF-A0A7Z9G5X8-F1
#
_entry.id   AF-A0A7Z9G5X8-F1
#
_cell.length_a   1.000
_cell.length_b   1.000
_cell.length_c   1.000
_cell.angle_alpha   90.00
_cell.angle_beta   90.00
_cell.angle_gamma   90.00
#
_symmetry.space_group_name_H-M   'P 1'
#
loop_
_entity.id
_entity.type
_entity.pdbx_description
1 polymer ?
#
loop_
_entity_poly.entity_id
_entity_poly.type
_entity_poly.pdbx_seq_one_letter_code
_entity_poly.pdbx_strand_id
1 'polypeptide(L)'
;MVLPDTLILATLMLINLISLGGFALWIRMHIEQSMMDIDEKLALAIQALVDKLMSGGLTEFEPPNPIQGAIAQLIQGMAQQKMNTIDATVTDRGPNGQFTTVQET
;
A
#
# COMPACT_ATOMS: atom_id res chain seq x y z
N MET A 1 -28.80 -16.65 -51.88
CA MET A 1 -28.47 -17.16 -50.54
C MET A 1 -27.69 -16.09 -49.78
N VAL A 2 -28.35 -15.03 -49.29
CA VAL A 2 -27.60 -13.91 -48.67
C VAL A 2 -28.33 -13.32 -47.46
N LEU A 3 -29.65 -13.13 -47.57
CA LEU A 3 -30.46 -12.54 -46.50
C LEU A 3 -30.49 -13.36 -45.19
N PRO A 4 -30.78 -14.69 -45.20
CA PRO A 4 -30.83 -15.46 -43.95
C PRO A 4 -29.46 -15.58 -43.28
N ASP A 5 -28.41 -15.79 -44.07
CA ASP A 5 -27.04 -15.94 -43.56
C ASP A 5 -26.54 -14.64 -42.92
N THR A 6 -26.84 -13.49 -43.56
CA THR A 6 -26.48 -12.17 -43.02
C THR A 6 -27.24 -11.86 -41.73
N LEU A 7 -28.52 -12.26 -41.64
CA LEU A 7 -29.36 -12.02 -40.48
C LEU A 7 -28.89 -12.85 -39.28
N ILE A 8 -28.55 -14.13 -39.49
CA ILE A 8 -27.94 -15.00 -38.48
C ILE A 8 -26.63 -14.41 -37.97
N LEU A 9 -25.75 -13.96 -38.88
CA LEU A 9 -24.44 -13.42 -38.51
C LEU A 9 -24.57 -12.11 -37.72
N ALA A 10 -25.49 -11.23 -38.10
CA ALA A 10 -25.81 -10.01 -37.35
C ALA A 10 -26.33 -10.31 -35.94
N THR A 11 -27.23 -11.29 -35.79
CA THR A 11 -27.73 -11.72 -34.48
C THR A 11 -26.62 -12.30 -33.61
N LEU A 12 -25.76 -13.14 -34.17
CA LEU A 12 -24.63 -13.72 -33.42
C LEU A 12 -23.63 -12.65 -32.96
N MET A 13 -23.31 -11.67 -33.81
CA MET A 13 -22.46 -10.54 -33.43
C MET A 13 -23.08 -9.70 -32.30
N LEU A 14 -24.39 -9.47 -32.36
CA LEU A 14 -25.11 -8.69 -31.35
C LEU A 14 -25.15 -9.44 -30.01
N ILE A 15 -25.44 -10.74 -30.02
CA ILE A 15 -25.37 -11.59 -28.82
C ILE A 15 -23.95 -11.59 -28.25
N ASN A 16 -22.93 -11.71 -29.09
CA ASN A 16 -21.54 -11.68 -28.66
C ASN A 16 -21.21 -10.36 -27.96
N LEU A 17 -21.59 -9.22 -28.55
CA LEU A 17 -21.35 -7.90 -27.97
C LEU A 17 -22.06 -7.71 -26.63
N ILE A 18 -23.34 -8.11 -26.53
CA ILE A 18 -24.09 -8.06 -25.27
C ILE A 18 -23.44 -8.95 -24.22
N SER A 19 -23.03 -10.17 -24.61
CA SER A 19 -22.38 -11.12 -23.70
C SER A 19 -21.07 -10.56 -23.17
N LEU A 20 -20.25 -9.95 -24.04
CA LEU A 20 -18.97 -9.35 -23.66
C LEU A 20 -19.18 -8.16 -22.71
N GLY A 21 -20.14 -7.28 -23.03
CA GLY A 21 -20.47 -6.13 -22.19
C GLY A 21 -21.03 -6.54 -20.82
N GLY A 22 -21.93 -7.51 -20.79
CA GLY A 22 -22.47 -8.08 -19.56
C GLY A 22 -21.38 -8.73 -18.70
N PHE A 23 -20.48 -9.49 -19.33
CA PHE A 23 -19.35 -10.10 -18.64
C PHE A 23 -18.39 -9.05 -18.05
N ALA A 24 -18.11 -7.96 -18.77
CA ALA A 24 -17.27 -6.87 -18.27
C ALA A 24 -17.90 -6.18 -17.04
N LEU A 25 -19.21 -5.92 -17.07
CA LEU A 25 -19.93 -5.36 -15.92
C LEU A 25 -19.96 -6.31 -14.73
N TRP A 26 -20.14 -7.61 -14.99
CA TRP A 26 -20.12 -8.64 -13.96
C TRP A 26 -18.75 -8.74 -13.27
N ILE A 27 -17.65 -8.75 -14.04
CA ILE A 27 -16.29 -8.72 -13.49
C ILE A 27 -16.10 -7.50 -12.60
N ARG A 28 -16.51 -6.32 -13.08
CA ARG A 28 -16.35 -5.08 -12.32
C ARG A 28 -17.04 -5.17 -10.96
N MET A 29 -18.30 -5.59 -10.93
CA MET A 29 -19.04 -5.77 -9.68
C MET A 29 -18.38 -6.80 -8.76
N HIS A 30 -17.89 -7.91 -9.31
CA HIS A 30 -17.25 -8.95 -8.53
C HIS A 30 -15.91 -8.49 -7.92
N ILE A 31 -15.13 -7.67 -8.64
CA ILE A 31 -13.90 -7.07 -8.14
C ILE A 31 -14.19 -6.08 -7.01
N GLU A 32 -15.19 -5.21 -7.19
CA GLU A 32 -15.60 -4.24 -6.16
C GLU A 32 -16.04 -4.95 -4.87
N GLN A 33 -16.83 -6.02 -4.99
CA GLN A 33 -17.21 -6.86 -3.84
C GLN A 33 -16.01 -7.56 -3.19
N SER A 34 -15.14 -8.17 -3.99
CA SER A 34 -13.96 -8.88 -3.48
C SER A 34 -13.00 -7.95 -2.76
N MET A 35 -12.87 -6.69 -3.20
CA MET A 35 -12.05 -5.67 -2.55
C MET A 35 -12.60 -5.33 -1.17
N MET A 36 -13.92 -5.15 -1.05
CA MET A 36 -14.58 -4.90 0.22
C MET A 36 -14.39 -6.06 1.21
N ASP A 37 -14.52 -7.31 0.75
CA ASP A 37 -14.29 -8.50 1.56
C ASP A 37 -12.83 -8.62 2.03
N ILE A 38 -11.87 -8.21 1.18
CA ILE A 38 -10.45 -8.20 1.53
C ILE A 38 -10.18 -7.15 2.62
N ASP A 39 -10.74 -5.95 2.48
CA ASP A 39 -10.59 -4.88 3.47
C ASP A 39 -11.15 -5.29 4.83
N GLU A 40 -12.33 -5.92 4.87
CA GLU A 40 -12.92 -6.45 6.11
C GLU A 40 -12.01 -7.50 6.75
N LYS A 41 -11.54 -8.48 5.97
CA LYS A 41 -10.65 -9.54 6.46
C LYS A 41 -9.32 -8.99 6.95
N LEU A 42 -8.79 -7.97 6.29
CA LEU A 42 -7.55 -7.31 6.67
C LEU A 42 -7.73 -6.54 7.99
N ALA A 43 -8.84 -5.81 8.16
CA ALA A 43 -9.16 -5.14 9.41
C ALA A 43 -9.25 -6.15 10.58
N LEU A 44 -9.94 -7.26 10.38
CA LEU A 44 -10.04 -8.34 11.37
C LEU A 44 -8.67 -8.96 11.68
N ALA A 45 -7.83 -9.18 10.67
CA ALA A 45 -6.49 -9.73 10.85
C ALA A 45 -5.58 -8.77 11.63
N ILE A 46 -5.65 -7.47 11.34
CA ILE A 46 -4.91 -6.44 12.09
C ILE A 46 -5.40 -6.39 13.52
N GLN A 47 -6.72 -6.38 13.75
CA GLN A 47 -7.28 -6.40 15.09
C GLN A 47 -6.80 -7.62 15.87
N ALA A 48 -6.87 -8.81 15.28
CA ALA A 48 -6.38 -10.04 15.91
C ALA A 48 -4.87 -10.01 16.19
N LEU A 49 -4.07 -9.39 15.32
CA LEU A 49 -2.63 -9.20 15.54
C LEU A 49 -2.37 -8.23 16.71
N VAL A 50 -3.09 -7.10 16.75
CA VAL A 50 -3.00 -6.12 17.84
C VAL A 50 -3.44 -6.74 19.15
N ASP A 51 -4.55 -7.48 19.17
CA ASP A 51 -5.04 -8.17 20.36
C ASP A 51 -4.00 -9.17 20.88
N LYS A 52 -3.34 -9.94 19.99
CA LYS A 52 -2.24 -10.85 20.37
C LYS A 52 -0.99 -10.14 20.86
N LEU A 53 -0.66 -8.97 20.30
CA LEU A 53 0.45 -8.14 20.75
C LEU A 53 0.17 -7.56 22.14
N MET A 54 -1.02 -7.00 22.35
CA MET A 54 -1.47 -6.40 23.61
C MET A 54 -1.69 -7.44 24.71
N SER A 55 -2.14 -8.65 24.35
CA SER A 55 -2.30 -9.76 25.29
C SER A 55 -0.98 -10.43 25.68
N GLY A 56 0.18 -9.92 25.21
CA GLY A 56 1.49 -10.51 25.49
C GLY A 56 1.70 -11.90 24.88
N GLY A 57 0.89 -12.29 23.88
CA GLY A 57 0.98 -13.60 23.22
C GLY A 57 2.12 -13.72 22.21
N LEU A 58 2.73 -12.59 21.82
CA LEU A 58 3.99 -12.55 21.07
C LEU A 58 5.23 -12.52 21.99
N THR A 59 5.01 -12.43 23.29
CA THR A 59 6.02 -12.58 24.35
C THR A 59 5.75 -13.89 25.07
N GLU A 60 5.90 -15.02 24.38
CA GLU A 60 6.37 -16.19 25.10
C GLU A 60 7.66 -15.76 25.81
N PHE A 61 7.65 -15.89 27.12
CA PHE A 61 8.54 -15.27 28.08
C PHE A 61 10.00 -15.74 27.87
N GLU A 62 10.72 -15.16 26.92
CA GLU A 62 12.18 -15.28 26.88
C GLU A 62 12.77 -14.19 27.78
N PRO A 63 13.58 -14.53 28.80
CA PRO A 63 14.31 -13.54 29.60
C PRO A 63 15.01 -12.55 28.65
N PRO A 64 15.01 -11.22 28.90
CA PRO A 64 15.54 -10.23 27.98
C PRO A 64 16.91 -10.62 27.45
N ASN A 65 16.95 -11.15 26.22
CA ASN A 65 18.20 -11.64 25.65
C ASN A 65 18.99 -10.39 25.19
N PRO A 66 20.31 -10.30 25.45
CA PRO A 66 21.16 -9.15 25.12
C PRO A 66 20.98 -8.54 23.72
N ILE A 67 20.54 -9.32 22.73
CA ILE A 67 20.21 -8.82 21.39
C ILE A 67 18.95 -7.94 21.38
N GLN A 68 17.91 -8.31 22.14
CA GLN A 68 16.70 -7.50 22.27
C GLN A 68 16.98 -6.17 23.00
N GLY A 69 17.91 -6.18 23.97
CA GLY A 69 18.44 -4.96 24.59
C GLY A 69 19.25 -4.09 23.62
N ALA A 70 20.08 -4.70 22.78
CA ALA A 70 20.84 -4.00 21.75
C ALA A 70 19.94 -3.38 20.67
N ILE A 71 18.86 -4.07 20.26
CA ILE A 71 17.89 -3.53 19.31
C ILE A 71 17.09 -2.39 19.94
N ALA A 72 16.72 -2.47 21.21
CA ALA A 72 16.09 -1.35 21.92
C ALA A 72 17.01 -0.12 22.00
N GLN A 73 18.31 -0.30 22.29
CA GLN A 73 19.30 0.78 22.26
C GLN A 73 19.48 1.35 20.84
N LEU A 74 19.47 0.51 19.81
CA LEU A 74 19.56 0.93 18.41
C LEU A 74 18.32 1.74 18.00
N ILE A 75 17.11 1.29 18.34
CA ILE A 75 15.86 2.00 18.05
C ILE A 75 15.82 3.34 18.79
N GLN A 76 16.27 3.38 20.05
CA GLN A 76 16.39 4.62 20.81
C GLN A 76 17.41 5.58 20.15
N GLY A 77 18.58 5.07 19.74
CA GLY A 77 19.58 5.86 19.01
C GLY A 77 19.06 6.40 17.67
N MET A 78 18.32 5.58 16.91
CA MET A 78 17.69 5.99 15.65
C MET A 78 16.56 7.02 15.87
N ALA A 79 15.77 6.88 16.94
CA ALA A 79 14.74 7.84 17.31
C ALA A 79 15.36 9.18 17.75
N GLN A 80 16.46 9.16 18.51
CA GLN A 80 17.23 10.36 18.85
C GLN A 80 17.82 11.03 17.59
N GLN A 81 18.34 10.25 16.64
CA GLN A 81 18.82 10.78 15.35
C GLN A 81 17.70 11.42 14.53
N LYS A 82 16.50 10.83 14.53
CA LYS A 82 15.32 11.42 13.86
C LYS A 82 14.86 12.72 14.51
N MET A 83 15.05 12.91 15.82
CA MET A 83 14.79 14.19 16.49
C MET A 83 15.90 15.23 16.25
N ASN A 84 17.10 14.80 15.92
CA ASN A 84 18.22 15.65 15.47
C ASN A 84 18.34 15.70 13.94
N THR A 85 17.25 15.48 13.19
CA THR A 85 17.24 15.86 11.78
C THR A 85 17.18 17.38 11.74
N ILE A 86 18.37 17.99 11.66
CA ILE A 86 18.56 19.40 11.34
C ILE A 86 17.69 19.69 10.11
N ASP A 87 16.77 20.65 10.25
CA ASP A 87 15.99 21.17 9.13
C ASP A 87 17.00 21.66 8.08
N ALA A 88 17.07 20.97 6.95
CA ALA A 88 18.07 21.26 5.94
C ALA A 88 17.71 22.61 5.30
N THR A 89 18.26 23.70 5.81
CA THR A 89 18.18 25.01 5.14
C THR A 89 18.84 24.86 3.78
N VAL A 90 18.02 24.79 2.73
CA VAL A 90 18.50 24.69 1.34
C VAL A 90 19.22 25.98 1.00
N THR A 91 20.56 25.94 0.92
CA THR A 91 21.36 27.05 0.44
C THR A 91 21.12 27.21 -1.07
N ASP A 92 20.47 28.30 -1.47
CA ASP A 92 20.28 28.63 -2.88
C ASP A 92 21.63 28.84 -3.60
N ARG A 93 21.70 28.40 -4.85
CA ARG A 93 22.90 28.56 -5.69
C ARG A 93 22.90 29.93 -6.36
N GLY A 94 24.04 30.61 -6.32
CA GLY A 94 24.21 31.86 -7.06
C GLY A 94 24.28 31.63 -8.58
N PRO A 95 24.17 32.69 -9.41
CA PRO A 95 24.23 32.61 -10.88
C PRO A 95 25.54 32.01 -11.44
N ASN A 96 26.55 31.87 -10.59
CA ASN A 96 27.87 31.35 -10.89
C ASN A 96 27.98 29.84 -10.56
N GLY A 97 26.86 29.21 -10.18
CA GLY A 97 26.75 27.77 -9.88
C GLY A 97 27.26 27.32 -8.51
N GLN A 98 27.86 28.23 -7.73
CA GLN A 98 28.40 27.97 -6.39
C GLN A 98 27.38 28.31 -5.28
N PHE A 99 27.45 27.58 -4.17
CA PHE A 99 26.61 27.81 -2.98
C PHE A 99 27.09 29.04 -2.22
N THR A 100 26.17 29.91 -1.79
CA THR A 100 26.52 31.07 -0.96
C THR A 100 26.81 30.63 0.48
N THR A 101 27.92 31.08 1.06
CA THR A 101 28.32 30.71 2.43
C THR A 101 27.29 31.17 3.45
N VAL A 102 26.81 30.24 4.29
CA VAL A 102 25.88 30.52 5.40
C VAL A 102 26.64 31.32 6.46
N GLN A 103 26.12 32.48 6.84
CA GLN A 103 26.72 33.36 7.84
C GLN A 103 26.14 32.99 9.21
N GLU A 104 26.93 32.35 10.08
CA GLU A 104 26.52 32.01 11.45
C GLU A 104 26.50 33.27 12.31
N THR A 105 25.40 33.48 13.06
CA THR A 105 25.28 34.46 14.15
C THR A 105 24.95 33.72 15.43
#